data_AF-A0A511UZB3-F1
#
_entry.id   AF-A0A511UZB3-F1
#
_cell.length_a   1.000
_cell.length_b   1.000
_cell.length_c   1.000
_cell.angle_alpha   90.00
_cell.angle_beta   90.00
_cell.angle_gamma   90.00
#
_symmetry.space_group_name_H-M   'P 1'
#
loop_
_entity.id
_entity.type
_entity.pdbx_description
1 polymer ?
#
loop_
_entity_poly.entity_id
_entity_poly.type
_entity_poly.pdbx_seq_one_letter_code
_entity_poly.pdbx_strand_id
1 'polypeptide(L)'
;MKILKKSCLLLFFTLLLFSIYKDITIDKQPNLYTTNEKSPLTDFHVIKRQMKTGETILSIVEEIHDGEMPQSLDIKQIVIDFKMINPDTNPYDLKVGEFYLFPVYNP
;
A
#
# COMPACT_ATOMS: atom_id res chain seq x y z
N MET A 1 -7.58 33.13 -36.46
CA MET A 1 -7.31 31.66 -36.51
C MET A 1 -5.91 31.23 -36.08
N LYS A 2 -4.80 31.93 -36.41
CA LYS A 2 -3.44 31.47 -36.05
C LYS A 2 -3.18 31.34 -34.54
N ILE A 3 -3.68 32.28 -33.75
CA ILE A 3 -3.54 32.30 -32.28
C ILE A 3 -4.37 31.18 -31.63
N LEU A 4 -5.58 30.90 -32.17
CA LEU A 4 -6.44 29.81 -31.71
C LEU A 4 -5.79 28.43 -31.92
N LYS A 5 -5.15 28.22 -33.08
CA LYS A 5 -4.39 26.97 -33.36
C LYS A 5 -3.20 26.80 -32.41
N LYS A 6 -2.46 27.88 -32.13
CA LYS A 6 -1.35 27.88 -31.16
C LYS A 6 -1.82 27.63 -29.73
N SER A 7 -2.96 28.23 -29.33
CA SER A 7 -3.54 28.03 -28.01
C SER A 7 -4.08 26.61 -27.81
N CYS A 8 -4.72 26.04 -28.84
CA CYS A 8 -5.18 24.65 -28.82
C CYS A 8 -4.01 23.66 -28.72
N LEU A 9 -2.91 23.93 -29.42
CA LEU A 9 -1.69 23.11 -29.33
C LEU A 9 -1.04 23.21 -27.94
N LEU A 10 -1.01 24.41 -27.35
CA LEU A 10 -0.51 24.62 -25.99
C LEU A 10 -1.35 23.84 -24.97
N LEU A 11 -2.69 23.96 -25.05
CA LEU A 11 -3.62 23.24 -24.18
C LEU A 11 -3.40 21.72 -24.24
N PHE A 12 -3.25 21.18 -25.46
CA PHE A 12 -2.99 19.76 -25.65
C PHE A 12 -1.69 19.32 -24.97
N PHE A 13 -0.62 20.11 -25.10
CA PHE A 13 0.66 19.82 -24.47
C PHE A 13 0.57 19.84 -22.93
N THR A 14 -0.16 20.81 -22.37
CA THR A 14 -0.40 20.89 -20.91
C THR A 14 -1.19 19.70 -20.40
N LEU A 15 -2.24 19.27 -21.13
CA LEU A 15 -3.03 18.08 -20.79
C LEU A 15 -2.21 16.79 -20.89
N LEU A 16 -1.34 16.69 -21.88
CA LEU A 16 -0.43 15.55 -22.05
C LEU A 16 0.56 15.45 -20.88
N LEU A 17 1.16 16.57 -20.47
CA LEU A 17 2.03 16.61 -19.28
C LEU A 17 1.26 16.26 -18.00
N PHE A 18 0.03 16.75 -17.83
CA PHE A 18 -0.81 16.39 -16.68
C PHE A 18 -1.17 14.90 -16.65
N SER A 19 -1.43 14.30 -17.81
CA SER A 19 -1.69 12.86 -17.94
C SER A 19 -0.46 12.03 -17.58
N ILE A 20 0.73 12.40 -18.07
CA ILE A 20 1.98 11.72 -17.73
C ILE A 20 2.27 11.86 -16.23
N TYR A 21 2.08 13.05 -15.68
CA TYR A 21 2.21 13.26 -14.23
C TYR A 21 1.26 12.35 -13.45
N LYS A 22 -0.02 12.26 -13.84
CA LYS A 22 -1.01 11.36 -13.23
C LYS A 22 -0.59 9.90 -13.36
N ASP A 23 -0.18 9.47 -14.55
CA ASP A 23 0.24 8.10 -14.84
C ASP A 23 1.42 7.67 -13.95
N ILE A 24 2.44 8.53 -13.82
CA ILE A 24 3.58 8.31 -12.93
C ILE A 24 3.18 8.33 -11.44
N THR A 25 2.17 9.11 -11.07
CA THR A 25 1.76 9.28 -9.67
C THR A 25 0.74 8.22 -9.20
N ILE A 26 0.13 7.45 -10.12
CA ILE A 26 -0.98 6.54 -9.81
C ILE A 26 -0.57 5.26 -9.05
N ASP A 27 0.72 4.94 -8.92
CA ASP A 27 1.19 3.78 -8.15
C ASP A 27 1.71 4.10 -6.74
N LYS A 28 1.38 5.26 -6.17
CA LYS A 28 1.78 5.59 -4.78
C LYS A 28 0.81 5.14 -3.69
N GLN A 29 -0.36 4.63 -4.06
CA GLN A 29 -1.22 3.97 -3.10
C GLN A 29 -1.41 2.54 -3.59
N PRO A 30 -0.73 1.55 -2.99
CA PRO A 30 -1.20 0.18 -3.10
C PRO A 30 -2.71 0.18 -2.86
N ASN A 31 -3.47 -0.58 -3.65
CA ASN A 31 -4.88 -0.83 -3.41
C ASN A 31 -5.02 -1.54 -2.06
N LEU A 32 -4.95 -0.73 -1.00
CA LEU A 32 -5.20 -1.03 0.37
C LEU A 32 -6.71 -1.21 0.43
N TYR A 33 -7.16 -2.46 0.36
CA TYR A 33 -8.54 -2.79 0.69
C TYR A 33 -8.66 -2.63 2.21
N THR A 34 -8.82 -1.38 2.65
CA THR A 34 -8.97 -0.99 4.05
C THR A 34 -10.30 -1.52 4.56
N THR A 35 -10.30 -2.79 4.94
CA THR A 35 -11.33 -3.34 5.79
C THR A 35 -10.99 -2.83 7.19
N ASN A 36 -11.57 -1.69 7.59
CA ASN A 36 -11.46 -1.13 8.94
C ASN A 36 -12.17 -2.04 9.97
N GLU A 37 -11.81 -3.31 10.01
CA GLU A 37 -12.23 -4.23 11.04
C GLU A 37 -11.21 -4.13 12.16
N LYS A 38 -11.66 -3.66 13.33
CA LYS A 38 -10.91 -3.92 14.55
C LYS A 38 -10.91 -5.43 14.75
N SER A 39 -9.72 -6.02 14.80
CA SER A 39 -9.59 -7.41 15.20
C SER A 39 -10.21 -7.58 16.59
N PRO A 40 -11.16 -8.51 16.81
CA PRO A 40 -11.70 -8.78 18.15
C PRO A 40 -10.63 -9.24 19.14
N LEU A 41 -9.47 -9.64 18.63
CA LEU A 41 -8.36 -10.24 19.37
C LEU A 41 -7.18 -9.28 19.57
N THR A 42 -7.22 -8.07 19.01
CA THR A 42 -6.05 -7.16 19.03
C THR A 42 -6.40 -5.69 18.99
N ASP A 43 -5.57 -4.86 19.64
CA ASP A 43 -5.77 -3.40 19.76
C ASP A 43 -5.41 -2.60 18.50
N PHE A 44 -5.00 -3.28 17.43
CA PHE A 44 -4.61 -2.68 16.16
C PHE A 44 -5.64 -2.92 15.05
N HIS A 45 -5.59 -2.06 14.03
CA HIS A 45 -6.38 -2.24 12.82
C HIS A 45 -5.71 -3.25 11.89
N VAL A 46 -6.50 -3.93 11.06
CA VAL A 46 -5.95 -4.82 10.04
C VAL A 46 -6.29 -4.32 8.65
N ILE A 47 -5.44 -4.65 7.68
CA ILE A 47 -5.72 -4.38 6.28
C ILE A 47 -5.49 -5.59 5.40
N LYS A 48 -6.39 -5.80 4.43
CA LYS A 48 -6.27 -6.86 3.45
C LYS A 48 -5.45 -6.38 2.25
N ARG A 49 -4.36 -7.07 1.95
CA ARG A 49 -3.48 -6.75 0.81
C ARG A 49 -3.09 -8.00 0.05
N GLN A 50 -2.97 -7.88 -1.27
CA GLN A 50 -2.45 -8.91 -2.15
C GLN A 50 -0.91 -8.91 -2.15
N MET A 51 -0.29 -10.09 -2.07
CA MET A 51 1.16 -10.21 -2.19
C MET A 51 1.64 -9.98 -3.62
N LYS A 52 2.63 -9.12 -3.79
CA LYS A 52 3.37 -8.96 -5.05
C LYS A 52 4.73 -9.68 -4.97
N THR A 53 5.30 -9.94 -6.14
CA THR A 53 6.61 -10.59 -6.25
C THR A 53 7.70 -9.75 -5.57
N GLY A 54 8.46 -10.39 -4.68
CA GLY A 54 9.61 -9.77 -4.00
C GLY A 54 9.25 -8.95 -2.76
N GLU A 55 7.97 -8.84 -2.41
CA GLU A 55 7.55 -8.21 -1.15
C GLU A 55 7.77 -9.15 0.04
N THR A 56 8.08 -8.57 1.19
CA THR A 56 8.15 -9.23 2.49
C THR A 56 7.08 -8.66 3.42
N ILE A 57 6.82 -9.34 4.54
CA ILE A 57 5.92 -8.81 5.56
C ILE A 57 6.39 -7.44 6.03
N LEU A 58 7.70 -7.28 6.27
CA LEU A 58 8.27 -6.03 6.75
C LEU A 58 8.07 -4.90 5.74
N SER A 59 8.42 -5.12 4.47
CA SER A 59 8.27 -4.08 3.43
C SER A 59 6.82 -3.65 3.23
N ILE A 60 5.87 -4.59 3.36
CA ILE A 60 4.44 -4.27 3.27
C ILE A 60 3.99 -3.42 4.45
N VAL A 61 4.39 -3.79 5.67
CA VAL A 61 4.02 -3.04 6.87
C VAL A 61 4.68 -1.66 6.84
N GLU A 62 5.94 -1.53 6.42
CA GLU A 62 6.59 -0.23 6.21
C GLU A 62 5.84 0.62 5.18
N GLU A 63 5.43 0.03 4.05
CA GLU A 63 4.69 0.72 3.00
C GLU A 63 3.31 1.20 3.49
N ILE A 64 2.62 0.41 4.33
CA ILE A 64 1.33 0.81 4.92
C ILE A 64 1.47 2.06 5.80
N HIS A 65 2.62 2.24 6.45
CA HIS A 65 2.86 3.38 7.34
C HIS A 65 3.66 4.50 6.66
N ASP A 66 3.80 4.51 5.34
CA ASP A 66 4.64 5.47 4.60
C ASP A 66 6.10 5.57 5.15
N GLY A 67 6.60 4.48 5.74
CA GLY A 67 7.90 4.42 6.43
C GLY A 67 7.91 4.98 7.86
N GLU A 68 6.80 5.55 8.36
CA GLU A 68 6.64 6.06 9.72
C GLU A 68 6.23 4.95 10.69
N MET A 69 7.18 4.05 10.97
CA MET A 69 6.98 2.97 11.94
C MET A 69 7.15 3.47 13.39
N PRO A 70 6.35 2.99 14.36
CA PRO A 70 6.56 3.32 15.77
C PRO A 70 7.96 2.92 16.23
N GLN A 71 8.68 3.81 16.92
CA GLN A 71 10.08 3.58 17.34
C GLN A 71 10.25 2.36 18.26
N SER A 72 9.19 1.94 18.94
CA SER A 72 9.18 0.80 19.87
C SER A 72 8.85 -0.53 19.19
N LEU A 73 8.53 -0.54 17.89
CA LEU A 73 8.03 -1.72 17.21
C LEU A 73 9.19 -2.64 16.77
N ASP A 74 9.26 -3.83 17.37
CA ASP A 74 10.19 -4.89 16.97
C ASP A 74 9.67 -5.63 15.74
N ILE A 75 10.57 -5.93 14.79
CA ILE A 75 10.30 -6.81 13.63
C ILE A 75 9.69 -8.14 14.07
N LYS A 76 10.13 -8.68 15.22
CA LYS A 76 9.55 -9.91 15.78
C LYS A 76 8.08 -9.75 16.13
N GLN A 77 7.69 -8.60 16.67
CA GLN A 77 6.30 -8.32 17.01
C GLN A 77 5.43 -8.28 15.76
N ILE A 78 5.92 -7.67 14.67
CA ILE A 78 5.22 -7.63 13.38
C ILE A 78 4.92 -9.04 12.85
N VAL A 79 5.89 -9.95 12.93
CA VAL A 79 5.72 -11.35 12.49
C VAL A 79 4.72 -12.09 13.39
N ILE A 80 4.77 -11.86 14.70
CA ILE A 80 3.82 -12.45 15.67
C ILE A 80 2.41 -11.95 15.38
N ASP A 81 2.22 -10.65 15.21
CA ASP A 81 0.93 -10.02 14.92
C ASP A 81 0.35 -10.52 13.60
N PHE A 82 1.18 -10.61 12.56
CA PHE A 82 0.80 -11.20 11.28
C PHE A 82 0.34 -12.66 11.41
N LYS A 83 1.02 -13.46 12.23
CA LYS A 83 0.66 -14.87 12.47
C LYS A 83 -0.62 -15.00 13.30
N MET A 84 -0.86 -14.10 14.25
CA MET A 84 -2.10 -14.07 15.05
C MET A 84 -3.33 -13.81 14.16
N ILE A 85 -3.22 -12.89 13.20
CA ILE A 85 -4.34 -12.56 12.30
C ILE A 85 -4.45 -13.50 11.09
N ASN A 86 -3.38 -14.24 10.74
CA ASN A 86 -3.39 -15.28 9.71
C ASN A 86 -2.90 -16.64 10.28
N PRO A 87 -3.68 -17.31 11.15
CA PRO A 87 -3.23 -18.49 11.89
C PRO A 87 -2.82 -19.66 10.99
N ASP A 88 -3.50 -19.85 9.86
CA ASP A 88 -3.24 -20.94 8.92
C ASP A 88 -2.12 -20.65 7.91
N THR A 89 -1.54 -19.44 7.96
CA THR A 89 -0.52 -18.99 7.00
C THR A 89 0.87 -19.06 7.62
N ASN A 90 1.85 -19.59 6.89
CA ASN A 90 3.26 -19.50 7.27
C ASN A 90 3.81 -18.12 6.86
N PRO A 91 4.32 -17.29 7.79
CA PRO A 91 4.87 -15.96 7.48
C PRO A 91 6.04 -15.99 6.48
N TYR A 92 6.71 -17.13 6.33
CA TYR A 92 7.87 -17.30 5.46
C TYR A 92 7.53 -17.96 4.10
N ASP A 93 6.27 -18.33 3.87
CA ASP A 93 5.81 -19.00 2.64
C ASP A 93 4.56 -18.31 2.08
N LEU A 94 4.67 -16.99 1.89
CA LEU A 94 3.60 -16.18 1.32
C LEU A 94 3.57 -16.34 -0.21
N LYS A 95 2.37 -16.58 -0.75
CA LYS A 95 2.18 -16.82 -2.18
C LYS A 95 1.83 -15.53 -2.91
N VAL A 96 2.53 -15.26 -4.01
CA VAL A 96 2.23 -14.13 -4.90
C VAL A 96 0.82 -14.28 -5.44
N GLY A 97 0.05 -13.19 -5.42
CA GLY A 97 -1.33 -13.15 -5.89
C GLY A 97 -2.38 -13.51 -4.83
N GLU A 98 -1.99 -14.07 -3.69
CA GLU A 98 -2.89 -14.32 -2.56
C GLU A 98 -3.07 -13.08 -1.68
N PHE A 99 -4.20 -13.02 -0.98
CA PHE A 99 -4.52 -11.92 -0.06
C PHE A 99 -4.27 -12.34 1.39
N TYR A 100 -3.60 -11.48 2.14
CA TYR A 100 -3.37 -11.65 3.58
C TYR A 100 -3.76 -10.39 4.35
N LEU A 101 -3.98 -10.56 5.65
CA LEU A 101 -4.22 -9.47 6.58
C LEU A 101 -2.90 -8.99 7.16
N PHE A 102 -2.68 -7.68 7.21
CA PHE A 102 -1.50 -7.04 7.78
C PHE A 102 -1.90 -6.12 8.94
N PRO A 103 -1.11 -6.07 10.03
CA PRO A 103 -1.37 -5.16 11.13
C PRO A 103 -1.06 -3.71 10.72
N VAL A 104 -1.92 -2.79 11.19
CA VAL A 104 -1.76 -1.34 11.04
C VAL A 104 -1.66 -0.76 12.44
N TYR A 105 -0.50 -0.19 12.74
CA TYR A 105 -0.17 0.42 14.00
C TYR A 105 -0.48 1.90 13.94
N ASN A 106 -0.97 2.43 15.05
CA ASN A 106 -1.07 3.87 15.19
C ASN A 106 0.31 4.40 15.61
N PRO A 107 0.78 5.51 15.00
CA PRO A 107 2.04 6.15 15.38
C PRO A 107 2.00 6.71 16.81
#